data_AF-N9P5U8-F1
#
_entry.id   AF-N9P5U8-F1
#
_cell.length_a   1.000
_cell.length_b   1.000
_cell.length_c   1.000
_cell.angle_alpha   90.00
_cell.angle_beta   90.00
_cell.angle_gamma   90.00
#
_symmetry.space_group_name_H-M   'P 1'
#
loop_
_entity.id
_entity.type
_entity.pdbx_description
1 polymer ?
#
loop_
_entity_poly.entity_id
_entity_poly.type
_entity_poly.pdbx_seq_one_letter_code
_entity_poly.pdbx_strand_id
1 'polypeptide(L)'
;MALGSLGILTKINLQNRPRYKLKEQIWLCSLKDIFSNIDQWKHQHRHIEFWAFLHADQVMLKTLDETDEILQSRKESWPSEDSLLMLCSELTRLLPSTNPYLQKLLGVFVKPTCFVDWSSQIFPTPRNTRFNEMEYQIPVELGLQCLEEVLHCLRQHRVPMFFPIEFRYVKADESGSVHFISGIQFQFLSINFISRIITSFLI
;
A
#
# COMPACT_ATOMS: atom_id res chain seq x y z
N MET A 1 -10.08 11.02 -15.30
CA MET A 1 -10.98 11.83 -14.45
C MET A 1 -10.89 13.29 -14.85
N ALA A 2 -12.01 14.03 -14.87
CA ALA A 2 -12.03 15.45 -15.25
C ALA A 2 -11.40 16.41 -14.22
N LEU A 3 -11.01 15.92 -13.04
CA LEU A 3 -10.29 16.67 -11.99
C LEU A 3 -10.89 18.07 -11.67
N GLY A 4 -12.22 18.20 -11.72
CA GLY A 4 -12.93 19.45 -11.46
C GLY A 4 -13.00 20.43 -12.64
N SER A 5 -12.38 20.13 -13.79
CA SER A 5 -12.42 21.00 -14.98
C SER A 5 -13.80 21.07 -15.65
N LEU A 6 -14.66 20.07 -15.44
CA LEU A 6 -15.99 19.99 -16.07
C LEU A 6 -17.12 20.55 -15.19
N GLY A 7 -16.81 21.03 -13.98
CA GLY A 7 -17.79 21.64 -13.08
C GLY A 7 -17.59 21.28 -11.61
N ILE A 8 -18.47 21.83 -10.76
CA ILE A 8 -18.47 21.64 -9.31
C ILE A 8 -19.52 20.58 -8.94
N LEU A 9 -19.10 19.54 -8.21
CA LEU A 9 -20.01 18.55 -7.64
C LEU A 9 -20.54 19.04 -6.29
N THR A 10 -21.84 19.34 -6.22
CA THR A 10 -22.48 19.86 -4.99
C THR A 10 -23.13 18.76 -4.14
N LYS A 11 -23.53 17.64 -4.75
CA LYS A 11 -24.13 16.49 -4.08
C LYS A 11 -23.80 15.20 -4.83
N ILE A 12 -23.45 14.17 -4.08
CA ILE A 12 -23.22 12.81 -4.59
C ILE A 12 -24.05 11.85 -3.74
N ASN A 13 -24.76 10.91 -4.38
CA ASN A 13 -25.36 9.77 -3.70
C ASN A 13 -24.57 8.53 -4.09
N LEU A 14 -24.19 7.72 -3.11
CA LEU A 14 -23.41 6.50 -3.32
C LEU A 14 -24.27 5.27 -3.03
N GLN A 15 -24.05 4.18 -3.75
CA GLN A 15 -24.70 2.91 -3.47
C GLN A 15 -24.02 2.25 -2.26
N ASN A 16 -24.77 2.04 -1.18
CA ASN A 16 -24.28 1.36 0.01
C ASN A 16 -24.69 -0.13 0.01
N ARG A 17 -23.90 -0.94 0.69
CA ARG A 17 -24.23 -2.33 1.06
C ARG A 17 -24.47 -2.45 2.57
N PRO A 18 -25.11 -3.53 3.07
CA PRO A 18 -25.22 -3.79 4.50
C PRO A 18 -23.85 -3.75 5.20
N ARG A 19 -23.85 -3.29 6.45
CA ARG A 19 -22.64 -3.23 7.28
C ARG A 19 -22.09 -4.64 7.50
N TYR A 20 -20.78 -4.79 7.42
CA TYR A 20 -20.09 -6.07 7.53
C TYR A 20 -18.75 -5.90 8.27
N LYS A 21 -18.28 -6.98 8.88
CA LYS A 21 -16.99 -7.05 9.58
C LYS A 21 -15.91 -7.54 8.63
N LEU A 22 -14.69 -7.09 8.88
CA LEU A 22 -13.49 -7.50 8.18
C LEU A 22 -12.48 -8.02 9.19
N LYS A 23 -11.77 -9.07 8.79
CA LYS A 23 -10.55 -9.56 9.42
C LYS A 23 -9.37 -9.00 8.64
N GLU A 24 -8.58 -8.17 9.29
CA GLU A 24 -7.31 -7.67 8.78
C GLU A 24 -6.18 -8.54 9.31
N GLN A 25 -5.31 -9.00 8.41
CA GLN A 25 -4.10 -9.73 8.77
C GLN A 25 -2.91 -9.05 8.10
N ILE A 26 -1.88 -8.74 8.88
CA ILE A 26 -0.63 -8.15 8.37
C ILE A 26 0.54 -9.00 8.84
N TRP A 27 1.45 -9.38 7.94
CA TRP A 27 2.66 -10.12 8.29
C TRP A 27 3.77 -9.88 7.26
N LEU A 28 5.00 -10.29 7.60
CA LEU A 28 6.10 -10.29 6.66
C LEU A 28 6.16 -11.61 5.89
N CYS A 29 6.36 -11.52 4.58
CA CYS A 29 6.70 -12.67 3.73
C CYS A 29 7.79 -12.27 2.73
N SER A 30 8.41 -13.24 2.05
CA SER A 30 9.42 -12.90 1.05
C SER A 30 8.77 -12.36 -0.23
N LEU A 31 9.47 -11.47 -0.93
CA LEU A 31 9.02 -11.02 -2.25
C LEU A 31 8.85 -12.22 -3.20
N LYS A 32 9.72 -13.23 -3.10
CA LYS A 32 9.58 -14.48 -3.87
C LYS A 32 8.25 -15.20 -3.60
N ASP A 33 7.77 -15.20 -2.36
CA ASP A 33 6.47 -15.80 -2.01
C ASP A 33 5.32 -15.05 -2.67
N ILE A 34 5.39 -13.71 -2.75
CA ILE A 34 4.43 -12.91 -3.53
C ILE A 34 4.43 -13.38 -4.98
N PHE A 35 5.60 -13.38 -5.65
CA PHE A 35 5.69 -13.79 -7.05
C PHE A 35 5.14 -15.19 -7.31
N SER A 36 5.30 -16.10 -6.35
CA SER A 36 4.89 -17.50 -6.51
C SER A 36 3.40 -17.72 -6.23
N ASN A 37 2.77 -16.93 -5.36
CA ASN A 37 1.43 -17.20 -4.84
C ASN A 37 0.39 -16.13 -5.16
N ILE A 38 0.78 -14.95 -5.67
CA ILE A 38 -0.15 -13.82 -5.76
C ILE A 38 -1.32 -14.07 -6.72
N ASP A 39 -1.12 -14.85 -7.77
CA ASP A 39 -2.18 -15.24 -8.70
C ASP A 39 -3.28 -16.04 -8.02
N GLN A 40 -2.95 -16.81 -6.99
CA GLN A 40 -3.92 -17.51 -6.16
C GLN A 40 -4.49 -16.57 -5.10
N TRP A 41 -3.63 -15.88 -4.33
CA TRP A 41 -4.05 -15.07 -3.18
C TRP A 41 -4.97 -13.90 -3.57
N LYS A 42 -4.80 -13.31 -4.75
CA LYS A 42 -5.68 -12.24 -5.27
C LYS A 42 -7.13 -12.68 -5.45
N HIS A 43 -7.38 -13.98 -5.58
CA HIS A 43 -8.72 -14.55 -5.70
C HIS A 43 -9.25 -15.13 -4.38
N GLN A 44 -8.35 -15.46 -3.44
CA GLN A 44 -8.71 -16.00 -2.13
C GLN A 44 -9.14 -14.91 -1.15
N HIS A 45 -8.49 -13.74 -1.23
CA HIS A 45 -8.75 -12.64 -0.32
C HIS A 45 -9.65 -11.59 -0.94
N ARG A 46 -10.47 -10.94 -0.12
CA ARG A 46 -11.31 -9.84 -0.61
C ARG A 46 -10.47 -8.62 -1.02
N HIS A 47 -9.45 -8.30 -0.22
CA HIS A 47 -8.40 -7.34 -0.60
C HIS A 47 -7.04 -7.93 -0.26
N ILE A 48 -6.08 -7.64 -1.11
CA ILE A 48 -4.67 -7.95 -0.90
C ILE A 48 -3.84 -6.74 -1.30
N GLU A 49 -2.99 -6.31 -0.39
CA GLU A 49 -2.05 -5.21 -0.59
C GLU A 49 -0.72 -5.56 0.07
N PHE A 50 0.38 -5.09 -0.47
CA PHE A 50 1.67 -5.25 0.16
C PHE A 50 2.55 -4.03 -0.02
N TRP A 51 3.49 -3.88 0.90
CA TRP A 51 4.48 -2.82 0.92
C TRP A 51 5.85 -3.42 0.66
N ALA A 52 6.42 -3.07 -0.50
CA ALA A 52 7.76 -3.48 -0.92
C ALA A 52 8.79 -2.42 -0.53
N PHE A 53 9.93 -2.87 -0.01
CA PHE A 53 11.01 -2.01 0.45
C PHE A 53 12.21 -2.11 -0.50
N LEU A 54 12.91 -0.99 -0.70
CA LEU A 54 13.95 -0.85 -1.74
C LEU A 54 15.12 -1.85 -1.61
N HIS A 55 15.49 -2.19 -0.37
CA HIS A 55 16.68 -2.94 0.01
C HIS A 55 16.36 -4.18 0.87
N ALA A 56 15.09 -4.57 1.00
CA ALA A 56 14.70 -5.80 1.69
C ALA A 56 14.11 -6.81 0.72
N ASP A 57 14.43 -8.08 0.94
CA ASP A 57 13.83 -9.21 0.22
C ASP A 57 12.47 -9.62 0.82
N GLN A 58 12.03 -8.92 1.86
CA GLN A 58 10.74 -9.13 2.53
C GLN A 58 9.79 -7.98 2.21
N VAL A 59 8.51 -8.31 2.11
CA VAL A 59 7.41 -7.34 2.01
C VAL A 59 6.52 -7.45 3.24
N MET A 60 5.85 -6.35 3.58
CA MET A 60 4.74 -6.38 4.52
C MET A 60 3.47 -6.64 3.73
N LEU A 61 2.89 -7.83 3.88
CA LEU A 61 1.67 -8.26 3.22
C LEU A 61 0.48 -8.01 4.14
N LYS A 62 -0.60 -7.48 3.58
CA LYS A 62 -1.88 -7.30 4.23
C LYS A 62 -3.00 -7.93 3.43
N THR A 63 -3.87 -8.65 4.13
CA THR A 63 -5.11 -9.19 3.59
C THR A 63 -6.30 -8.74 4.40
N LEU A 64 -7.44 -8.54 3.72
CA LEU A 64 -8.72 -8.24 4.33
C LEU A 64 -9.76 -9.25 3.84
N ASP A 65 -10.45 -9.89 4.78
CA ASP A 65 -11.51 -10.87 4.49
C ASP A 65 -12.78 -10.59 5.28
N GLU A 66 -13.95 -10.86 4.70
CA GLU A 66 -15.21 -10.75 5.44
C GLU A 66 -15.29 -11.88 6.48
N THR A 67 -15.78 -11.55 7.68
CA THR A 67 -15.83 -12.51 8.78
C THR A 67 -17.03 -12.28 9.70
N ASP A 68 -17.46 -13.33 10.37
CA ASP A 68 -18.45 -13.27 11.45
C ASP A 68 -17.82 -13.39 12.85
N GLU A 69 -16.49 -13.41 12.93
CA GLU A 69 -15.75 -13.46 14.20
C GLU A 69 -16.10 -12.29 15.15
N ILE A 70 -15.84 -12.50 16.45
CA ILE A 70 -16.05 -11.49 17.49
C ILE A 70 -15.08 -10.32 17.27
N LEU A 71 -15.52 -9.10 17.59
CA LEU A 71 -14.70 -7.90 17.45
C LEU A 71 -13.41 -8.02 18.28
N GLN A 72 -12.30 -7.73 17.61
CA GLN A 72 -10.95 -7.63 18.15
C GLN A 72 -10.30 -6.38 17.55
N SER A 73 -10.79 -5.21 18.01
CA SER A 73 -10.39 -3.92 17.48
C SER A 73 -8.90 -3.65 17.66
N ARG A 74 -8.33 -2.89 16.71
CA ARG A 74 -6.94 -2.44 16.74
C ARG A 74 -6.68 -1.65 18.03
N LYS A 75 -5.60 -2.00 18.73
CA LYS A 75 -5.07 -1.21 19.85
C LYS A 75 -3.99 -0.28 19.32
N GLU A 76 -3.97 0.95 19.78
CA GLU A 76 -2.87 1.85 19.44
C GLU A 76 -1.55 1.32 20.01
N SER A 77 -0.52 1.28 19.17
CA SER A 77 0.84 0.97 19.56
C SER A 77 1.60 2.26 19.90
N TRP A 78 2.50 2.18 20.89
CA TRP A 78 3.43 3.27 21.18
C TRP A 78 4.88 2.77 21.06
N PRO A 79 5.71 3.36 20.18
CA PRO A 79 5.36 4.38 19.18
C PRO A 79 4.45 3.83 18.06
N SER A 80 3.70 4.71 17.37
CA SER A 80 2.84 4.31 16.25
C SER A 80 3.67 3.91 15.03
N GLU A 81 3.11 3.08 14.14
CA GLU A 81 3.72 2.69 12.87
C GLU A 81 4.12 3.92 12.02
N ASP A 82 3.25 4.93 11.97
CA ASP A 82 3.50 6.20 11.27
C ASP A 82 4.69 6.98 11.86
N SER A 83 4.83 6.98 13.19
CA SER A 83 5.96 7.64 13.87
C SER A 83 7.29 6.95 13.61
N LEU A 84 7.29 5.61 13.61
CA LEU A 84 8.47 4.80 13.27
C LEU A 84 8.88 5.02 11.81
N LEU A 85 7.91 5.02 10.90
CA LEU A 85 8.14 5.26 9.48
C LEU A 85 8.74 6.65 9.23
N MET A 86 8.21 7.68 9.90
CA MET A 86 8.74 9.04 9.83
C MET A 86 10.19 9.10 10.34
N LEU A 87 10.49 8.48 11.49
CA LEU A 87 11.84 8.45 12.06
C LEU A 87 12.84 7.77 11.11
N CYS A 88 12.53 6.57 10.62
CA CYS A 88 13.40 5.83 9.72
C CYS A 88 13.62 6.57 8.38
N SER A 89 12.60 7.27 7.91
CA SER A 89 12.70 8.05 6.68
C SER A 89 13.54 9.31 6.84
N GLU A 90 13.43 10.03 7.97
CA GLU A 90 14.31 11.16 8.28
C GLU A 90 15.76 10.72 8.48
N LEU A 91 15.99 9.58 9.15
CA LEU A 91 17.33 8.99 9.27
C LEU A 91 17.91 8.63 7.91
N THR A 92 17.13 8.00 7.05
CA THR A 92 17.55 7.66 5.68
C THR A 92 17.83 8.92 4.85
N ARG A 93 17.06 10.00 5.05
CA ARG A 93 17.28 11.28 4.38
C ARG A 93 18.61 11.93 4.79
N LEU A 94 18.92 11.91 6.09
CA LEU A 94 20.14 12.50 6.63
C LEU A 94 21.38 11.63 6.40
N LEU A 95 21.21 10.31 6.43
CA LEU A 95 22.28 9.32 6.32
C LEU A 95 21.85 8.17 5.37
N PRO A 96 21.87 8.39 4.03
CA PRO A 96 21.38 7.39 3.06
C PRO A 96 22.05 6.02 3.16
N SER A 97 23.30 5.96 3.63
CA SER A 97 24.04 4.72 3.86
C SER A 97 23.41 3.81 4.92
N THR A 98 22.55 4.33 5.80
CA THR A 98 21.85 3.56 6.84
C THR A 98 20.64 2.79 6.30
N ASN A 99 20.10 3.18 5.14
CA ASN A 99 18.85 2.64 4.59
C ASN A 99 18.85 1.11 4.46
N PRO A 100 19.87 0.46 3.87
CA PRO A 100 19.87 -1.00 3.74
C PRO A 100 19.91 -1.73 5.08
N TYR A 101 20.56 -1.14 6.09
CA TYR A 101 20.62 -1.72 7.44
C TYR A 101 19.30 -1.60 8.17
N LEU A 102 18.64 -0.44 8.07
CA LEU A 102 17.32 -0.22 8.66
C LEU A 102 16.28 -1.17 8.06
N GLN A 103 16.29 -1.35 6.74
CA GLN A 103 15.36 -2.25 6.07
C GLN A 103 15.64 -3.74 6.35
N LYS A 104 16.89 -4.14 6.61
CA LYS A 104 17.19 -5.49 7.10
C LYS A 104 16.59 -5.81 8.47
N LEU A 105 16.29 -4.78 9.26
CA LEU A 105 15.69 -4.91 10.58
C LEU A 105 14.15 -4.88 10.56
N LEU A 106 13.51 -4.89 9.38
CA LEU A 106 12.04 -4.91 9.28
C LEU A 106 11.41 -6.01 10.12
N GLY A 107 11.98 -7.22 10.14
CA GLY A 107 11.48 -8.34 10.95
C GLY A 107 11.50 -8.11 12.47
N VAL A 108 12.26 -7.13 12.96
CA VAL A 108 12.28 -6.74 14.37
C VAL A 108 11.13 -5.76 14.67
N PHE A 109 10.83 -4.87 13.73
CA PHE A 109 9.86 -3.79 13.91
C PHE A 109 8.44 -4.18 13.49
N VAL A 110 8.30 -5.00 12.45
CA VAL A 110 7.02 -5.43 11.90
C VAL A 110 6.66 -6.78 12.47
N LYS A 111 5.75 -6.78 13.45
CA LYS A 111 5.18 -8.00 14.03
C LYS A 111 3.89 -8.37 13.31
N PRO A 112 3.58 -9.67 13.15
CA PRO A 112 2.28 -10.08 12.63
C PRO A 112 1.14 -9.53 13.48
N THR A 113 0.12 -8.98 12.83
CA THR A 113 -1.09 -8.47 13.49
C THR A 113 -2.34 -9.10 12.87
N CYS A 114 -3.37 -9.23 13.70
CA CYS A 114 -4.69 -9.71 13.29
C CYS A 114 -5.75 -8.91 14.04
N PHE A 115 -6.64 -8.25 13.31
CA PHE A 115 -7.73 -7.45 13.89
C PHE A 115 -9.06 -7.83 13.24
N VAL A 116 -10.14 -7.77 14.02
CA VAL A 116 -11.50 -7.97 13.52
C VAL A 116 -12.34 -6.78 13.94
N ASP A 117 -12.84 -6.02 12.97
CA ASP A 117 -13.74 -4.91 13.25
C ASP A 117 -14.69 -4.67 12.09
N TRP A 118 -15.62 -3.75 12.26
CA TRP A 118 -16.46 -3.26 11.18
C TRP A 118 -15.61 -2.64 10.08
N SER A 119 -16.01 -2.82 8.82
CA SER A 119 -15.31 -2.24 7.67
C SER A 119 -15.00 -0.74 7.80
N SER A 120 -15.89 0.03 8.43
CA SER A 120 -15.69 1.47 8.71
C SER A 120 -14.52 1.76 9.66
N GLN A 121 -14.10 0.80 10.48
CA GLN A 121 -12.97 0.92 11.41
C GLN A 121 -11.68 0.29 10.86
N ILE A 122 -11.79 -0.62 9.87
CA ILE A 122 -10.64 -1.32 9.29
C ILE A 122 -10.02 -0.54 8.12
N PHE A 123 -10.84 0.04 7.23
CA PHE A 123 -10.29 0.76 6.07
C PHE A 123 -9.51 2.04 6.44
N PRO A 124 -9.99 2.89 7.36
CA PRO A 124 -9.26 4.11 7.70
C PRO A 124 -8.04 3.78 8.54
N THR A 125 -6.86 4.19 8.08
CA THR A 125 -5.65 4.24 8.89
C THR A 125 -5.27 5.71 9.08
N PRO A 126 -5.14 6.23 10.32
CA PRO A 126 -4.68 7.59 10.52
C PRO A 126 -3.26 7.75 9.95
N ARG A 127 -3.07 8.75 9.10
CA ARG A 127 -1.76 9.14 8.55
C ARG A 127 -1.51 10.59 8.94
N ASN A 128 -0.56 10.81 9.84
CA ASN A 128 -0.16 12.13 10.31
C ASN A 128 1.12 12.62 9.61
N THR A 129 1.91 11.72 9.04
CA THR A 129 3.10 12.04 8.26
C THR A 129 2.75 12.59 6.88
N ARG A 130 3.36 13.73 6.49
CA ARG A 130 3.20 14.31 5.15
C ARG A 130 4.19 13.72 4.16
N PHE A 131 3.69 13.09 3.10
CA PHE A 131 4.45 12.59 1.97
C PHE A 131 3.77 12.98 0.65
N ASN A 132 4.54 12.94 -0.44
CA ASN A 132 4.07 13.06 -1.81
C ASN A 132 3.98 11.66 -2.40
N GLU A 133 2.87 11.36 -3.06
CA GLU A 133 2.61 10.06 -3.65
C GLU A 133 2.46 10.20 -5.16
N MET A 134 3.06 9.28 -5.91
CA MET A 134 2.85 9.09 -7.33
C MET A 134 2.18 7.73 -7.49
N GLU A 135 0.92 7.73 -7.95
CA GLU A 135 0.14 6.51 -8.14
C GLU A 135 -0.08 6.23 -9.62
N TYR A 136 0.12 4.97 -10.01
CA TYR A 136 -0.03 4.48 -11.37
C TYR A 136 -0.96 3.27 -11.39
N GLN A 137 -1.79 3.22 -12.44
CA GLN A 137 -2.66 2.08 -12.69
C GLN A 137 -2.05 1.22 -13.80
N ILE A 138 -1.69 -0.02 -13.48
CA ILE A 138 -0.95 -0.93 -14.36
C ILE A 138 -1.82 -2.16 -14.65
N PRO A 139 -1.82 -2.72 -15.88
CA PRO A 139 -2.46 -4.00 -16.17
C PRO A 139 -1.96 -5.11 -15.23
N VAL A 140 -2.89 -5.96 -14.77
CA VAL A 140 -2.60 -6.97 -13.73
C VAL A 140 -1.47 -7.92 -14.12
N GLU A 141 -1.32 -8.20 -15.42
CA GLU A 141 -0.32 -9.11 -15.97
C GLU A 141 1.10 -8.54 -15.92
N LEU A 142 1.23 -7.21 -15.86
CA LEU A 142 2.51 -6.50 -15.96
C LEU A 142 3.00 -5.93 -14.62
N GLY A 143 2.14 -5.83 -13.60
CA GLY A 143 2.51 -5.02 -12.44
C GLY A 143 3.64 -5.60 -11.59
N LEU A 144 3.77 -6.92 -11.46
CA LEU A 144 4.93 -7.49 -10.75
C LEU A 144 6.26 -7.22 -11.47
N GLN A 145 6.28 -7.32 -12.80
CA GLN A 145 7.45 -6.95 -13.60
C GLN A 145 7.73 -5.44 -13.46
N CYS A 146 6.69 -4.61 -13.52
CA CYS A 146 6.81 -3.16 -13.31
C CYS A 146 7.41 -2.83 -11.93
N LEU A 147 6.99 -3.53 -10.87
CA LEU A 147 7.55 -3.37 -9.53
C LEU A 147 9.05 -3.70 -9.51
N GLU A 148 9.48 -4.80 -10.14
CA GLU A 148 10.90 -5.15 -10.24
C GLU A 148 11.72 -4.08 -10.96
N GLU A 149 11.22 -3.58 -12.08
CA GLU A 149 11.87 -2.52 -12.86
C GLU A 149 11.96 -1.20 -12.06
N VAL A 150 10.91 -0.82 -11.36
CA VAL A 150 10.90 0.37 -10.48
C VAL A 150 11.91 0.21 -9.35
N LEU A 151 11.91 -0.94 -8.65
CA LEU A 151 12.87 -1.22 -7.59
C LEU A 151 14.31 -1.22 -8.11
N HIS A 152 14.54 -1.77 -9.31
CA HIS A 152 15.84 -1.75 -9.97
C HIS A 152 16.30 -0.33 -10.28
N CYS A 153 15.45 0.47 -10.90
CA CYS A 153 15.71 1.87 -11.24
C CYS A 153 16.03 2.70 -9.99
N LEU A 154 15.20 2.61 -8.95
CA LEU A 154 15.42 3.32 -7.68
C LEU A 154 16.77 2.96 -7.02
N ARG A 155 17.17 1.68 -7.08
CA ARG A 155 18.48 1.23 -6.59
C ARG A 155 19.63 1.78 -7.44
N GLN A 156 19.52 1.73 -8.77
CA GLN A 156 20.54 2.25 -9.69
C GLN A 156 20.79 3.74 -9.46
N HIS A 157 19.72 4.53 -9.28
CA HIS A 157 19.80 5.96 -9.01
C HIS A 157 20.11 6.31 -7.55
N ARG A 158 20.28 5.30 -6.67
CA ARG A 158 20.57 5.47 -5.24
C ARG A 158 19.60 6.44 -4.55
N VAL A 159 18.32 6.34 -4.89
CA VAL A 159 17.29 7.23 -4.32
C VAL A 159 17.21 6.99 -2.81
N PRO A 160 17.34 8.04 -1.96
CA PRO A 160 17.29 7.91 -0.51
C PRO A 160 15.84 7.73 -0.01
N MET A 161 15.20 6.63 -0.42
CA MET A 161 13.82 6.29 -0.13
C MET A 161 13.75 5.16 0.89
N PHE A 162 13.19 5.45 2.07
CA PHE A 162 12.82 4.45 3.07
C PHE A 162 11.35 4.04 2.97
N PHE A 163 10.49 4.97 2.55
CA PHE A 163 9.05 4.73 2.45
C PHE A 163 8.80 3.55 1.49
N PRO A 164 7.93 2.59 1.85
CA PRO A 164 7.68 1.47 0.98
C PRO A 164 6.90 1.88 -0.27
N ILE A 165 7.08 1.10 -1.33
CA ILE A 165 6.20 1.11 -2.50
C ILE A 165 4.96 0.30 -2.13
N GLU A 166 3.79 0.90 -2.25
CA GLU A 166 2.52 0.23 -2.01
C GLU A 166 2.03 -0.42 -3.30
N PHE A 167 1.59 -1.66 -3.18
CA PHE A 167 1.08 -2.45 -4.29
C PHE A 167 -0.26 -3.05 -3.89
N ARG A 168 -1.33 -2.76 -4.65
CA ARG A 168 -2.66 -3.27 -4.37
C ARG A 168 -3.38 -3.74 -5.62
N TYR A 169 -4.19 -4.78 -5.45
CA TYR A 169 -5.02 -5.34 -6.51
C TYR A 169 -6.42 -4.76 -6.41
N VAL A 170 -6.95 -4.28 -7.54
CA VAL A 170 -8.31 -3.73 -7.61
C VAL A 170 -9.06 -4.40 -8.75
N LYS A 171 -10.30 -4.80 -8.48
CA LYS A 171 -11.16 -5.36 -9.53
C LYS A 171 -11.50 -4.27 -10.54
N ALA A 172 -11.65 -4.67 -11.80
CA ALA A 172 -12.20 -3.81 -12.83
C ALA A 172 -13.59 -3.31 -12.40
N ASP A 173 -13.94 -2.10 -12.81
CA ASP A 173 -15.33 -1.66 -12.70
C ASP A 173 -16.19 -2.55 -13.60
N GLU A 174 -17.17 -3.23 -13.00
CA GLU A 174 -18.25 -3.84 -13.77
C GLU A 174 -19.11 -2.70 -14.30
N SER A 175 -19.16 -2.59 -15.63
CA SER A 175 -19.89 -1.56 -16.37
C SER A 175 -21.36 -1.49 -15.93
N GLY A 176 -21.65 -0.58 -15.01
CA GLY A 176 -22.98 -0.39 -14.45
C GLY A 176 -23.06 0.56 -13.24
N SER A 177 -21.98 0.75 -12.47
CA SER A 177 -22.05 1.59 -11.25
C SER A 177 -21.20 2.88 -11.29
N VAL A 178 -20.10 2.92 -12.04
CA VAL A 178 -19.38 4.15 -12.43
C VAL A 178 -18.68 3.86 -13.76
N HIS A 179 -18.90 4.69 -14.79
CA HIS A 179 -18.29 4.49 -16.11
C HIS A 179 -16.81 4.89 -16.09
N PHE A 180 -15.88 4.01 -15.73
CA PHE A 180 -14.47 4.15 -16.11
C PHE A 180 -13.84 2.78 -16.38
N ILE A 181 -13.81 2.42 -17.67
CA ILE A 181 -13.05 1.32 -18.30
C ILE A 181 -13.51 -0.09 -17.86
N SER A 182 -14.46 -0.63 -18.63
CA SER A 182 -14.96 -2.00 -18.50
C SER A 182 -13.88 -3.04 -18.82
N GLY A 183 -13.69 -4.02 -17.93
CA GLY A 183 -13.16 -5.34 -18.28
C GLY A 183 -11.67 -5.61 -18.10
N ILE A 184 -10.87 -4.67 -17.59
CA ILE A 184 -9.44 -4.89 -17.31
C ILE A 184 -9.21 -4.84 -15.80
N GLN A 185 -8.70 -5.92 -15.20
CA GLN A 185 -8.23 -5.87 -13.82
C GLN A 185 -7.01 -4.96 -13.76
N PHE A 186 -7.06 -3.98 -12.87
CA PHE A 186 -6.01 -3.01 -12.71
C PHE A 186 -5.35 -3.17 -11.35
N GLN A 187 -4.05 -3.03 -11.32
CA GLN A 187 -3.30 -2.89 -10.09
C GLN A 187 -2.96 -1.42 -9.91
N PHE A 188 -2.98 -0.97 -8.66
CA PHE A 188 -2.42 0.32 -8.30
C PHE A 188 -1.04 0.10 -7.71
N LEU A 189 -0.06 0.77 -8.29
CA LEU A 189 1.30 0.88 -7.80
C LEU A 189 1.47 2.32 -7.32
N SER A 190 1.71 2.49 -6.02
CA SER A 190 1.89 3.82 -5.43
C SER A 190 3.32 3.97 -4.91
N ILE A 191 4.05 4.90 -5.51
CA ILE A 191 5.42 5.26 -5.17
C ILE A 191 5.37 6.49 -4.28
N ASN A 192 5.80 6.32 -3.04
CA ASN A 192 5.71 7.34 -2.01
C ASN A 192 7.07 7.99 -1.74
N PHE A 193 7.13 9.31 -1.81
CA PHE A 193 8.30 10.13 -1.49
C PHE A 193 7.98 11.06 -0.33
N ILE A 194 8.88 11.30 0.61
CA ILE A 194 8.63 12.38 1.59
C ILE A 194 8.55 13.73 0.85
N SER A 195 7.61 14.58 1.27
CA SER A 195 7.25 15.80 0.55
C SER A 195 8.40 16.79 0.31
N ARG A 196 9.48 16.68 1.10
CA ARG A 196 10.71 17.48 0.98
C ARG A 196 11.81 16.87 0.09
N ILE A 197 11.62 15.66 -0.45
CA ILE A 197 12.60 14.96 -1.32
C ILE A 197 12.46 15.39 -2.80
N ILE A 198 11.32 15.94 -3.19
CA ILE A 198 11.01 16.24 -4.61
C ILE A 198 11.90 17.33 -5.22
N THR A 199 12.48 18.24 -4.44
CA THR A 199 13.15 19.42 -4.98
C THR A 199 14.46 19.13 -5.73
N SER A 200 14.97 17.89 -5.74
CA SER A 200 16.27 17.57 -6.35
C SER A 200 16.26 16.43 -7.38
N PHE A 201 15.12 15.79 -7.65
CA PHE A 201 15.07 14.59 -8.51
C PHE A 201 14.16 14.71 -9.75
N LEU A 202 13.51 15.87 -9.96
CA LEU A 202 12.62 16.11 -11.10
C LEU A 202 13.09 17.23 -12.04
N ILE A 203 14.41 17.38 -12.22
CA ILE A 203 15.01 18.20 -13.29
C ILE A 203 16.02 17.35 -14.05
#